data_AF-A0A4V4HHC5-F1
#
_entry.id   AF-A0A4V4HHC5-F1
#
_cell.length_a   1.000
_cell.length_b   1.000
_cell.length_c   1.000
_cell.angle_alpha   90.00
_cell.angle_beta   90.00
_cell.angle_gamma   90.00
#
_symmetry.space_group_name_H-M   'P 1'
#
loop_
_entity.id
_entity.type
_entity.pdbx_description
1 polymer ?
#
loop_
_entity_poly.entity_id
_entity_poly.type
_entity_poly.pdbx_seq_one_letter_code
_entity_poly.pdbx_strand_id
1 'polypeptide(L)'
;MSSTTSLPRNAKNKINRRKTREHHPKTLPEITQDPIPDQELQDLEHQIQQTFSWPEHKIPQTYQIDATKGQLQGKDVYVHAGTGSGKTAIAAAPHAHPKSKGKVSFLVSPLIALQDEQAENMRTEYGLTAIAINSAHGGLTKENMEVCFSNVWRSQG
;
A
#
# COMPACT_ATOMS: atom_id res chain seq x y z
N MET A 1 -32.09 21.97 59.80
CA MET A 1 -30.77 22.26 59.20
C MET A 1 -30.70 21.49 57.88
N SER A 2 -31.00 22.15 56.77
CA SER A 2 -30.99 21.54 55.43
C SER A 2 -30.13 22.39 54.53
N SER A 3 -28.92 21.91 54.26
CA SER A 3 -27.89 22.58 53.47
C SER A 3 -28.17 22.34 51.99
N THR A 4 -28.72 23.32 51.29
CA THR A 4 -28.83 23.31 49.83
C THR A 4 -27.49 23.69 49.21
N THR A 5 -26.72 22.69 48.78
CA THR A 5 -25.49 22.89 48.00
C THR A 5 -25.85 23.30 46.58
N SER A 6 -25.73 24.58 46.26
CA SER A 6 -25.89 25.09 44.90
C SER A 6 -24.69 24.71 44.04
N LEU A 7 -24.93 24.06 42.89
CA LEU A 7 -23.92 23.78 41.87
C LEU A 7 -23.33 25.09 41.31
N PRO A 8 -22.02 25.18 41.08
CA PRO A 8 -21.41 26.40 40.55
C PRO A 8 -21.81 26.64 39.09
N ARG A 9 -22.15 27.90 38.81
CA ARG A 9 -22.57 28.42 37.50
C ARG A 9 -21.46 28.24 36.46
N ASN A 10 -21.78 27.45 35.44
CA ASN A 10 -21.33 27.47 34.05
C ASN A 10 -20.20 28.50 33.74
N ALA A 11 -18.95 28.03 33.78
CA ALA A 11 -17.82 28.77 33.23
C ALA A 11 -18.00 28.84 31.70
N LYS A 12 -18.16 30.06 31.18
CA LYS A 12 -18.25 30.32 29.74
C LYS A 12 -16.91 29.97 29.07
N ASN A 13 -16.73 28.70 28.71
CA ASN A 13 -15.66 28.28 27.81
C ASN A 13 -15.92 28.94 26.46
N LYS A 14 -15.18 30.03 26.18
CA LYS A 14 -15.08 30.59 24.82
C LYS A 14 -14.43 29.53 23.95
N ILE A 15 -15.24 28.73 23.27
CA ILE A 15 -14.79 27.90 22.16
C ILE A 15 -14.33 28.87 21.08
N ASN A 16 -13.02 29.02 20.92
CA ASN A 16 -12.43 29.70 19.77
C ASN A 16 -12.84 28.91 18.52
N ARG A 17 -13.91 29.35 17.85
CA ARG A 17 -14.27 28.88 16.51
C ARG A 17 -13.09 29.22 15.59
N ARG A 18 -12.23 28.23 15.33
CA ARG A 18 -11.25 28.31 14.24
C ARG A 18 -12.06 28.65 12.99
N LYS A 19 -11.73 29.79 12.35
CA LYS A 19 -12.25 30.12 11.02
C LYS A 19 -11.96 28.92 10.13
N THR A 20 -13.00 28.26 9.64
CA THR A 20 -12.89 27.23 8.62
C THR A 20 -12.23 27.89 7.42
N ARG A 21 -10.95 27.60 7.18
CA ARG A 21 -10.33 27.96 5.91
C ARG A 21 -11.10 27.17 4.86
N GLU A 22 -11.77 27.87 3.95
CA GLU A 22 -12.32 27.25 2.76
C GLU A 22 -11.15 26.63 2.00
N HIS A 23 -10.98 25.32 2.17
CA HIS A 23 -10.02 24.55 1.43
C HIS A 23 -10.59 24.41 0.03
N HIS A 24 -10.27 25.35 -0.88
CA HIS A 24 -10.46 25.10 -2.30
C HIS A 24 -9.60 23.88 -2.63
N PRO A 25 -10.21 22.70 -2.93
CA PRO A 25 -9.42 21.56 -3.34
C PRO A 25 -8.72 21.98 -4.63
N LYS A 26 -7.39 22.03 -4.60
CA LYS A 26 -6.62 22.04 -5.85
C LYS A 26 -7.07 20.77 -6.57
N THR A 27 -7.69 20.91 -7.73
CA THR A 27 -7.99 19.78 -8.61
C THR A 27 -6.65 19.12 -8.87
N LEU A 28 -6.44 17.94 -8.28
CA LEU A 28 -5.25 17.16 -8.56
C LEU A 28 -5.28 16.83 -10.05
N PRO A 29 -4.14 16.85 -10.75
CA PRO A 29 -4.09 16.37 -12.12
C PRO A 29 -4.65 14.94 -12.13
N GLU A 30 -5.52 14.66 -13.09
CA GLU A 30 -6.04 13.32 -13.28
C GLU A 30 -4.87 12.41 -13.69
N ILE A 31 -4.47 11.51 -12.81
CA ILE A 31 -3.42 10.54 -13.08
C ILE A 31 -4.09 9.38 -13.82
N THR A 32 -4.20 9.48 -15.14
CA THR A 32 -4.64 8.35 -15.98
C THR A 32 -3.45 7.43 -16.23
N GLN A 33 -3.52 6.19 -15.74
CA GLN A 33 -2.63 5.13 -16.20
C GLN A 33 -3.26 4.44 -17.40
N ASP A 34 -2.53 4.33 -18.50
CA ASP A 34 -3.00 3.59 -19.66
C ASP A 34 -3.12 2.10 -19.32
N PRO A 35 -4.31 1.49 -19.44
CA PRO A 35 -4.49 0.06 -19.24
C PRO A 35 -3.58 -0.76 -20.15
N ILE A 36 -2.96 -1.80 -19.60
CA ILE A 36 -2.12 -2.71 -20.40
C ILE A 36 -3.02 -3.73 -21.11
N PRO A 37 -2.99 -3.82 -22.46
CA PRO A 37 -3.86 -4.72 -23.21
C PRO A 37 -3.47 -6.19 -22.99
N ASP A 38 -4.42 -7.11 -23.16
CA ASP A 38 -4.21 -8.56 -22.93
C ASP A 38 -3.03 -9.13 -23.70
N GLN A 39 -2.77 -8.63 -24.91
CA GLN A 39 -1.67 -9.10 -25.75
C GLN A 39 -0.29 -8.83 -25.14
N GLU A 40 -0.14 -7.77 -24.34
CA GLU A 40 1.10 -7.48 -23.60
C GLU A 40 1.22 -8.28 -22.29
N LEU A 41 0.15 -8.98 -21.88
CA LEU A 41 0.08 -9.74 -20.62
C LEU A 41 0.17 -11.26 -20.82
N GLN A 42 0.46 -11.73 -22.05
CA GLN A 42 0.53 -13.15 -22.37
C GLN A 42 1.66 -13.87 -21.61
N ASP A 43 2.82 -13.21 -21.49
CA ASP A 43 4.01 -13.75 -20.82
C ASP A 43 4.11 -13.39 -19.34
N LEU A 44 3.03 -12.86 -18.74
CA LEU A 44 3.06 -12.32 -17.38
C LEU A 44 3.50 -13.36 -16.33
N GLU A 45 3.10 -14.63 -16.50
CA GLU A 45 3.51 -15.71 -15.60
C GLU A 45 5.04 -15.89 -15.59
N HIS A 46 5.63 -15.95 -16.78
CA HIS A 46 7.07 -16.07 -16.95
C HIS A 46 7.80 -14.82 -16.44
N GLN A 47 7.27 -13.61 -16.70
CA GLN A 47 7.82 -12.36 -16.15
C GLN A 47 7.85 -12.37 -14.62
N ILE A 48 6.77 -12.85 -13.99
CA ILE A 48 6.68 -12.96 -12.52
C ILE A 48 7.73 -13.95 -11.99
N GLN A 49 7.81 -15.14 -12.57
CA GLN A 49 8.78 -16.16 -12.15
C GLN A 49 10.22 -15.65 -12.25
N GLN A 50 10.57 -15.02 -13.39
CA GLN A 50 11.90 -14.47 -13.61
C GLN A 50 12.22 -13.33 -12.65
N THR A 51 11.29 -12.38 -12.47
CA THR A 51 11.52 -11.21 -11.61
C THR A 51 11.72 -11.63 -10.16
N PHE A 52 10.95 -12.60 -9.67
CA PHE A 52 11.04 -13.05 -8.28
C PHE A 52 12.05 -14.18 -8.07
N SER A 53 12.81 -14.56 -9.10
CA SER A 53 13.80 -15.64 -9.05
C SER A 53 13.22 -16.94 -8.50
N TRP A 54 11.95 -17.22 -8.81
CA TRP A 54 11.28 -18.43 -8.39
C TRP A 54 11.83 -19.63 -9.17
N PRO A 55 11.96 -20.81 -8.54
CA PRO A 55 12.38 -22.00 -9.26
C PRO A 55 11.33 -22.39 -10.29
N GLU A 56 11.74 -23.09 -11.35
CA GLU A 56 10.88 -23.44 -12.50
C GLU A 56 9.58 -24.16 -12.11
N HIS A 57 9.60 -24.94 -11.03
CA HIS A 57 8.42 -25.66 -10.53
C HIS A 57 7.45 -24.79 -9.71
N LYS A 58 7.83 -23.56 -9.36
CA LYS A 58 7.00 -22.63 -8.58
C LYS A 58 6.31 -21.66 -9.54
N ILE A 59 5.10 -22.02 -9.92
CA ILE A 59 4.25 -21.21 -10.78
C ILE A 59 3.24 -20.38 -9.96
N PRO A 60 2.96 -19.11 -10.35
CA PRO A 60 1.85 -18.35 -9.78
C PRO A 60 0.52 -19.09 -9.95
N GLN A 61 -0.35 -18.99 -8.95
CA GLN A 61 -1.70 -19.56 -9.03
C GLN A 61 -2.56 -18.73 -10.00
N THR A 62 -3.53 -19.37 -10.66
CA THR A 62 -4.37 -18.72 -11.68
C THR A 62 -5.03 -17.44 -11.17
N TYR A 63 -5.61 -17.44 -9.97
CA TYR A 63 -6.23 -16.23 -9.42
C TYR A 63 -5.22 -15.11 -9.12
N GLN A 64 -3.94 -15.45 -8.87
CA GLN A 64 -2.89 -14.44 -8.69
C GLN A 64 -2.58 -13.77 -10.03
N ILE A 65 -2.51 -14.55 -11.11
CA ILE A 65 -2.35 -14.04 -12.48
C ILE A 65 -3.54 -13.16 -12.87
N ASP A 66 -4.77 -13.64 -12.69
CA ASP A 66 -5.97 -12.90 -13.07
C ASP A 66 -6.10 -11.58 -12.30
N ALA A 67 -5.81 -11.60 -10.99
CA ALA A 67 -5.80 -10.40 -10.19
C ALA A 67 -4.69 -9.42 -10.57
N THR A 68 -3.52 -9.93 -10.96
CA THR A 68 -2.42 -9.10 -11.45
C THR A 68 -2.77 -8.45 -12.79
N LYS A 69 -3.38 -9.19 -13.72
CA LYS A 69 -3.87 -8.64 -14.99
C LYS A 69 -4.89 -7.53 -14.76
N GLY A 70 -5.85 -7.76 -13.86
CA GLY A 70 -6.83 -6.73 -13.48
C GLY A 70 -6.16 -5.44 -12.99
N GLN A 71 -5.18 -5.54 -12.10
CA GLN A 71 -4.41 -4.38 -11.63
C GLN A 71 -3.64 -3.66 -12.75
N LEU A 72 -2.95 -4.41 -13.62
CA LEU A 72 -2.20 -3.86 -14.76
C LEU A 72 -3.10 -3.22 -15.83
N GLN A 73 -4.38 -3.61 -15.85
CA GLN A 73 -5.43 -3.03 -16.67
C GLN A 73 -6.14 -1.84 -16.02
N GLY A 74 -5.71 -1.42 -14.82
CA GLY A 74 -6.36 -0.32 -14.09
C GLY A 74 -7.77 -0.66 -13.59
N LYS A 75 -8.07 -1.95 -13.38
CA LYS A 75 -9.37 -2.41 -12.85
C LYS A 75 -9.29 -2.62 -11.35
N ASP A 76 -10.40 -2.35 -10.67
CA ASP A 76 -10.59 -2.80 -9.30
C ASP A 76 -10.81 -4.32 -9.26
N VAL A 77 -10.08 -5.01 -8.39
CA VAL A 77 -10.12 -6.47 -8.27
C VAL A 77 -10.46 -6.87 -6.85
N TYR A 78 -11.43 -7.79 -6.71
CA TYR A 78 -11.74 -8.44 -5.44
C TYR A 78 -11.27 -9.91 -5.47
N VAL A 79 -10.47 -10.31 -4.48
CA VAL A 79 -9.93 -11.68 -4.38
C VAL A 79 -10.40 -12.32 -3.09
N HIS A 80 -11.14 -13.43 -3.22
CA HIS A 80 -11.52 -14.27 -2.09
C HIS A 80 -10.65 -15.53 -2.09
N ALA A 81 -9.71 -15.63 -1.14
CA ALA A 81 -8.86 -16.80 -0.98
C ALA A 81 -8.47 -17.00 0.49
N GLY A 82 -8.28 -18.27 0.89
CA GLY A 82 -7.95 -18.65 2.27
C GLY A 82 -6.62 -18.08 2.78
N THR A 83 -6.43 -18.06 4.10
CA THR A 83 -5.13 -17.70 4.71
C THR A 83 -4.05 -18.68 4.24
N GLY A 84 -2.82 -18.19 4.07
CA GLY A 84 -1.70 -19.00 3.56
C GLY A 84 -1.75 -19.30 2.05
N SER A 85 -2.78 -18.88 1.33
CA SER A 85 -2.88 -19.16 -0.12
C SER A 85 -1.85 -18.39 -0.97
N GLY A 86 -1.17 -17.39 -0.39
CA GLY A 86 -0.19 -16.55 -1.10
C GLY A 86 -0.79 -15.26 -1.68
N LYS A 87 -1.86 -14.70 -1.10
CA LYS A 87 -2.48 -13.44 -1.55
C LYS A 87 -1.48 -12.28 -1.68
N THR A 88 -0.45 -12.23 -0.84
CA THR A 88 0.58 -11.17 -0.87
C THR A 88 1.27 -11.05 -2.22
N ALA A 89 1.44 -12.16 -2.96
CA ALA A 89 2.04 -12.15 -4.29
C ALA A 89 1.29 -11.27 -5.29
N ILE A 90 -0.02 -11.05 -5.09
CA ILE A 90 -0.86 -10.20 -5.94
C ILE A 90 -0.43 -8.73 -5.85
N ALA A 91 0.09 -8.29 -4.70
CA ALA A 91 0.59 -6.93 -4.53
C ALA A 91 1.99 -6.73 -5.14
N ALA A 92 2.80 -7.79 -5.18
CA ALA A 92 4.14 -7.78 -5.76
C ALA A 92 4.11 -7.93 -7.29
N ALA A 93 3.28 -8.84 -7.81
CA ALA A 93 3.27 -9.29 -9.19
C ALA A 93 3.17 -8.19 -10.27
N PRO A 94 2.44 -7.06 -10.06
CA PRO A 94 2.43 -5.97 -11.04
C PRO A 94 3.83 -5.39 -11.31
N HIS A 95 4.75 -5.46 -10.34
CA HIS A 95 6.14 -4.95 -10.47
C HIS A 95 7.03 -5.82 -11.38
N ALA A 96 6.58 -7.03 -11.75
CA ALA A 96 7.25 -7.85 -12.75
C ALA A 96 7.08 -7.31 -14.19
N HIS A 97 6.05 -6.50 -14.43
CA HIS A 97 5.79 -5.96 -15.76
C HIS A 97 6.66 -4.70 -16.02
N PRO A 98 7.33 -4.56 -17.18
CA PRO A 98 8.22 -3.44 -17.48
C PRO A 98 7.56 -2.05 -17.36
N LYS A 99 6.28 -1.93 -17.74
CA LYS A 99 5.49 -0.68 -17.59
C LYS A 99 5.24 -0.27 -16.13
N SER A 100 5.58 -1.12 -15.15
CA SER A 100 5.49 -0.81 -13.72
C SER A 100 6.79 -0.25 -13.14
N LYS A 101 7.86 -0.17 -13.94
CA LYS A 101 9.14 0.40 -13.50
C LYS A 101 8.95 1.83 -12.97
N GLY A 102 9.42 2.07 -11.75
CA GLY A 102 9.31 3.37 -11.07
C GLY A 102 7.92 3.67 -10.49
N LYS A 103 6.95 2.75 -10.59
CA LYS A 103 5.67 2.86 -9.88
C LYS A 103 5.82 2.37 -8.45
N VAL A 104 4.96 2.87 -7.58
CA VAL A 104 4.89 2.51 -6.16
C VAL A 104 3.52 1.91 -5.86
N SER A 105 3.49 0.79 -5.15
CA SER A 105 2.26 0.18 -4.64
C SER A 105 2.12 0.43 -3.14
N PHE A 106 0.92 0.79 -2.71
CA PHE A 106 0.57 0.86 -1.29
C PHE A 106 -0.17 -0.42 -0.89
N LEU A 107 0.47 -1.23 -0.04
CA LEU A 107 -0.18 -2.37 0.60
C LEU A 107 -0.65 -1.95 1.99
N VAL A 108 -1.96 -1.86 2.18
CA VAL A 108 -2.57 -1.41 3.43
C VAL A 108 -3.03 -2.61 4.25
N SER A 109 -2.48 -2.78 5.45
CA SER A 109 -2.92 -3.79 6.40
C SER A 109 -3.17 -3.17 7.78
N PRO A 110 -4.12 -3.70 8.59
CA PRO A 110 -4.54 -3.07 9.84
C PRO A 110 -3.57 -3.28 11.01
N LEU A 111 -2.65 -4.24 10.92
CA LEU A 111 -1.76 -4.63 12.01
C LEU A 111 -0.32 -4.20 11.70
N ILE A 112 0.32 -3.46 12.61
CA ILE A 112 1.71 -3.00 12.46
C ILE A 112 2.66 -4.18 12.23
N ALA A 113 2.56 -5.24 13.04
CA ALA A 113 3.41 -6.42 12.89
C ALA A 113 3.25 -7.09 11.52
N LEU A 114 2.02 -7.09 10.96
CA LEU A 114 1.77 -7.64 9.63
C LEU A 114 2.38 -6.76 8.53
N GLN A 115 2.39 -5.43 8.69
CA GLN A 115 3.04 -4.53 7.74
C GLN A 115 4.55 -4.76 7.71
N ASP A 116 5.17 -4.97 8.88
CA ASP A 116 6.60 -5.25 8.99
C ASP A 116 6.96 -6.58 8.32
N GLU A 117 6.18 -7.64 8.59
CA GLU A 117 6.32 -8.94 7.93
C GLU A 117 6.14 -8.83 6.41
N GLN A 118 5.12 -8.10 5.95
CA GLN A 118 4.87 -7.89 4.52
C GLN A 118 6.02 -7.13 3.86
N ALA A 119 6.56 -6.09 4.49
CA ALA A 119 7.70 -5.34 3.96
C ALA A 119 8.96 -6.22 3.89
N GLU A 120 9.19 -7.09 4.87
CA GLU A 120 10.30 -8.04 4.84
C GLU A 120 10.13 -9.10 3.75
N ASN A 121 8.93 -9.66 3.60
CA ASN A 121 8.63 -10.62 2.54
C ASN A 121 8.81 -9.98 1.15
N MET A 122 8.39 -8.73 0.95
CA MET A 122 8.63 -7.99 -0.29
C MET A 122 10.12 -7.90 -0.64
N ARG A 123 10.99 -7.69 0.35
CA ARG A 123 12.44 -7.63 0.15
C ARG A 123 13.05 -9.00 -0.13
N THR A 124 12.67 -10.01 0.65
CA THR A 124 13.33 -11.32 0.67
C THR A 124 12.76 -12.32 -0.32
N GLU A 125 11.43 -12.37 -0.48
CA GLU A 125 10.76 -13.33 -1.38
C GLU A 125 10.56 -12.79 -2.79
N TYR A 126 10.46 -11.47 -2.95
CA TYR A 126 10.12 -10.83 -4.23
C TYR A 126 11.22 -9.90 -4.75
N GLY A 127 12.29 -9.65 -3.97
CA GLY A 127 13.39 -8.78 -4.38
C GLY A 127 13.01 -7.31 -4.59
N LEU A 128 11.90 -6.86 -4.00
CA LEU A 128 11.38 -5.50 -4.14
C LEU A 128 11.90 -4.58 -3.04
N THR A 129 12.12 -3.30 -3.37
CA THR A 129 12.35 -2.28 -2.33
C THR A 129 11.03 -1.99 -1.63
N ALA A 130 10.96 -2.31 -0.33
CA ALA A 130 9.75 -2.10 0.47
C ALA A 130 10.09 -1.61 1.89
N ILE A 131 9.21 -0.77 2.42
CA ILE A 131 9.24 -0.28 3.80
C ILE A 131 7.84 -0.39 4.41
N ALA A 132 7.78 -0.58 5.73
CA ALA A 132 6.55 -0.46 6.48
C ALA A 132 6.37 1.01 6.93
N ILE A 133 5.18 1.57 6.71
CA ILE A 133 4.85 2.95 7.08
C ILE A 133 3.78 2.92 8.17
N ASN A 134 4.20 3.14 9.41
CA ASN A 134 3.32 3.13 10.57
C ASN A 134 3.89 3.94 11.73
N SER A 135 3.17 3.99 12.85
CA SER A 135 3.56 4.75 14.03
C SER A 135 4.89 4.29 14.67
N ALA A 136 5.30 3.03 14.48
CA ALA A 136 6.61 2.57 14.96
C ALA A 136 7.76 3.11 14.11
N HIS A 137 7.50 3.41 12.83
CA HIS A 137 8.49 3.92 11.86
C HIS A 137 8.31 5.41 11.52
N GLY A 138 7.63 6.18 12.38
CA GLY A 138 7.43 7.63 12.22
C GLY A 138 6.31 8.04 11.24
N GLY A 139 5.58 7.10 10.67
CA GLY A 139 4.44 7.34 9.78
C GLY A 139 4.83 7.78 8.37
N LEU A 140 3.85 8.32 7.64
CA LEU A 140 4.02 8.75 6.25
C LEU A 140 4.72 10.11 6.20
N THR A 141 6.04 10.08 6.04
CA THR A 141 6.89 11.27 5.87
C THR A 141 7.50 11.32 4.47
N LYS A 142 8.02 12.47 4.08
CA LYS A 142 8.70 12.63 2.78
C LYS A 142 9.94 11.75 2.73
N GLU A 143 10.70 11.73 3.82
CA GLU A 143 11.95 10.98 3.99
C GLU A 143 11.69 9.47 3.85
N ASN A 144 10.61 8.97 4.45
CA ASN A 144 10.23 7.56 4.31
C ASN A 144 9.82 7.26 2.86
N MET A 145 9.06 8.14 2.21
CA MET A 145 8.66 7.94 0.81
C MET A 145 9.84 7.98 -0.16
N GLU A 146 10.88 8.77 0.09
CA GLU A 146 12.08 8.84 -0.76
C GLU A 146 12.80 7.48 -0.89
N VAL A 147 12.69 6.60 0.12
CA VAL A 147 13.24 5.23 0.05
C VAL A 147 12.60 4.45 -1.12
N CYS A 148 11.28 4.55 -1.30
CA CYS A 148 10.55 3.86 -2.37
C CYS A 148 10.95 4.34 -3.77
N PHE A 149 11.49 5.56 -3.91
CA PHE A 149 11.91 6.12 -5.19
C PHE A 149 13.41 5.96 -5.48
N SER A 150 14.23 5.75 -4.44
CA SER A 150 15.70 5.73 -4.58
C SER A 150 16.28 4.39 -5.04
N ASN A 151 15.49 3.31 -5.05
CA ASN A 151 15.96 1.92 -5.25
C ASN A 151 17.10 1.51 -4.28
N VAL A 152 17.30 2.25 -3.19
CA VAL A 152 18.33 1.98 -2.18
C VAL A 152 17.61 1.73 -0.87
N TRP A 153 17.57 0.46 -0.44
CA TRP A 153 17.16 0.14 0.91
C TRP A 153 18.32 0.40 1.87
N ARG A 154 18.05 1.16 2.94
CA ARG A 154 18.97 1.31 4.07
C ARG A 154 18.42 0.47 5.21
N SER A 155 19.14 -0.57 5.60
CA SER A 155 18.87 -1.28 6.85
C SER A 155 18.96 -0.27 7.99
N GLN A 156 17.87 -0.03 8.71
CA GLN A 156 17.99 0.53 10.04
C GLN A 156 18.40 -0.62 10.96
N GLY A 157 19.57 -0.47 11.57
CA GLY A 157 20.08 -1.39 12.60
C GLY A 157 19.49 -1.11 13.96
#